data_AF-A0A1A8ALC2-F1
#
_entry.id   AF-A0A1A8ALC2-F1
#
_cell.length_a   1.000
_cell.length_b   1.000
_cell.length_c   1.000
_cell.angle_alpha   90.00
_cell.angle_beta   90.00
_cell.angle_gamma   90.00
#
_symmetry.space_group_name_H-M   'P 1'
#
loop_
_entity.id
_entity.type
_entity.pdbx_description
1 polymer ?
#
loop_
_entity_poly.entity_id
_entity_poly.type
_entity_poly.pdbx_seq_one_letter_code
_entity_poly.pdbx_strand_id
1 'polypeptide(L)' 'MAALCLYRHRWKRIRYLYNFTRNLTGKYDYDLVVIGGGSGGLACSKEAAQLGQKVAVLDYVEPSAK' A
#
# COMPACT_ATOMS: atom_id res chain seq x y z
N MET A 1 9.21 17.16 -29.93
CA MET A 1 9.04 15.80 -29.37
C MET A 1 10.18 15.32 -28.44
N ALA A 2 11.40 15.86 -28.51
CA ALA A 2 12.50 15.48 -27.62
C ALA A 2 12.37 15.97 -26.15
N ALA A 3 11.77 17.14 -25.92
CA ALA A 3 11.61 17.71 -24.58
C ALA A 3 10.70 16.88 -23.64
N LEU A 4 9.70 16.18 -24.20
CA LEU A 4 8.80 15.31 -23.44
C LEU A 4 9.50 14.00 -22.97
N CYS A 5 10.50 13.54 -23.73
CA CYS A 5 11.28 12.35 -23.39
C CYS A 5 12.16 12.58 -22.15
N LEU A 6 12.81 13.75 -22.06
CA LEU A 6 13.60 14.15 -20.89
C LEU A 6 12.74 14.41 -19.65
N TYR A 7 11.49 14.84 -19.86
CA TYR A 7 10.53 15.01 -18.77
C TYR A 7 10.24 13.66 -18.07
N ARG A 8 10.05 12.58 -18.84
CA ARG A 8 9.78 11.24 -18.27
C ARG A 8 10.96 10.66 -17.50
N HIS A 9 12.20 10.98 -17.85
CA HIS A 9 13.38 10.51 -17.13
C HIS A 9 13.61 11.22 -15.79
N ARG A 10 13.29 12.52 -15.71
CA ARG A 10 13.45 13.30 -14.47
C ARG A 10 12.47 12.84 -13.37
N TRP A 11 11.27 12.39 -13.75
CA TRP A 11 10.24 11.92 -12.81
C TRP A 11 10.56 10.58 -12.14
N LYS A 12 11.33 9.69 -12.80
CA LYS A 12 11.76 8.43 -12.17
C LYS A 12 12.72 8.67 -11.01
N ARG A 13 13.62 9.66 -11.14
CA ARG A 13 14.59 10.04 -10.11
C ARG A 13 13.93 10.64 -8.87
N ILE A 14 12.90 11.46 -9.06
CA ILE A 14 12.14 12.09 -7.97
C ILE A 14 11.34 11.05 -7.17
N ARG A 15 10.72 10.06 -7.85
CA ARG A 15 9.96 8.98 -7.21
C ARG A 15 10.84 8.04 -6.37
N TYR A 16 12.08 7.81 -6.80
CA TYR A 16 13.05 7.00 -6.06
C TYR A 16 13.46 7.70 -4.77
N LEU A 17 13.73 9.01 -4.84
CA LEU A 17 14.04 9.82 -3.66
C LEU A 17 12.88 9.83 -2.65
N TYR A 18 11.64 9.94 -3.12
CA TYR A 18 10.45 9.94 -2.27
C TYR A 18 10.22 8.59 -1.54
N ASN A 19 10.46 7.47 -2.21
CA ASN A 19 10.34 6.15 -1.56
C ASN A 19 11.45 5.93 -0.53
N PHE A 20 12.67 6.39 -0.82
CA PHE A 20 13.79 6.31 0.11
C PHE A 20 13.55 7.14 1.38
N THR A 21 13.04 8.37 1.23
CA THR A 21 12.71 9.21 2.40
C THR A 21 11.52 8.66 3.19
N ARG A 22 10.54 8.00 2.57
CA ARG A 22 9.47 7.30 3.33
C ARG A 22 10.02 6.23 4.26
N ASN A 23 11.05 5.49 3.83
CA ASN A 23 11.66 4.42 4.62
C ASN A 23 12.45 4.97 5.82
N LEU A 24 13.02 6.17 5.71
CA LEU A 24 13.82 6.81 6.77
C LEU A 24 12.98 7.46 7.89
N THR A 25 11.75 7.87 7.62
CA THR A 25 10.91 8.63 8.57
C THR A 25 9.97 7.76 9.42
N GLY A 26 10.27 6.48 9.65
CA GLY A 26 9.42 5.60 10.47
C GLY A 26 7.96 5.51 9.97
N LYS A 27 7.74 5.52 8.64
CA LYS A 27 6.40 5.33 8.09
C LYS A 27 6.01 3.86 8.14
N TYR A 28 4.81 3.61 8.62
CA TYR A 28 4.18 2.29 8.55
C TYR A 28 4.15 1.79 7.09
N ASP A 29 4.42 0.49 6.92
CA ASP A 29 4.42 -0.16 5.61
C ASP A 29 3.02 -0.26 4.99
N TYR A 30 1.99 -0.21 5.83
CA TYR A 30 0.59 -0.28 5.45
C TYR A 30 -0.05 1.11 5.45
N ASP A 31 -0.97 1.32 4.51
CA ASP A 31 -1.79 2.53 4.42
C ASP A 31 -3.12 2.36 5.19
N LEU A 32 -3.60 1.12 5.39
CA LEU A 32 -4.80 0.78 6.15
C LEU A 32 -4.59 -0.49 6.99
N VAL A 33 -5.08 -0.49 8.24
CA VAL A 33 -5.17 -1.69 9.09
C VAL A 33 -6.64 -1.94 9.40
N VAL A 34 -7.12 -3.15 9.10
CA VAL A 34 -8.50 -3.59 9.39
C VAL A 34 -8.46 -4.63 10.50
N ILE A 35 -9.28 -4.44 11.52
CA ILE A 35 -9.39 -5.34 12.68
C ILE A 35 -10.71 -6.12 12.56
N GLY A 36 -10.60 -7.44 12.45
CA GLY A 36 -11.69 -8.40 12.29
C GLY A 36 -11.89 -8.86 10.85
N GLY A 37 -11.87 -10.18 10.63
CA GLY A 37 -12.11 -10.86 9.35
C GLY A 37 -13.59 -11.12 9.03
N GLY A 38 -14.50 -10.42 9.70
CA GLY A 38 -15.93 -10.47 9.37
C GLY A 38 -16.23 -9.92 7.98
N SER A 39 -17.45 -10.13 7.49
CA SER A 39 -17.88 -9.72 6.14
C SER A 39 -17.61 -8.24 5.84
N GLY A 40 -17.85 -7.34 6.81
CA GLY A 40 -17.56 -5.92 6.68
C GLY A 40 -16.06 -5.59 6.64
N GLY A 41 -15.26 -6.28 7.44
CA GLY A 41 -13.81 -6.08 7.49
C GLY A 41 -13.12 -6.52 6.19
N LEU A 42 -13.48 -7.71 5.69
CA LEU A 42 -12.97 -8.19 4.41
C LEU A 42 -13.48 -7.37 3.22
N ALA A 43 -14.73 -6.91 3.23
CA ALA A 43 -15.25 -6.02 2.19
C ALA A 43 -14.48 -4.69 2.13
N CYS A 44 -14.29 -4.04 3.29
CA CYS A 44 -13.51 -2.81 3.40
C CYS A 44 -12.07 -3.00 2.91
N SER A 45 -11.42 -4.08 3.36
CA SER A 45 -10.04 -4.40 2.99
C SER A 45 -9.89 -4.62 1.48
N LYS A 46 -10.87 -5.30 0.86
CA LYS A 46 -10.88 -5.60 -0.57
C LYS A 46 -11.04 -4.34 -1.41
N GLU A 47 -11.96 -3.45 -1.05
CA GLU A 47 -12.15 -2.16 -1.74
C GLU A 47 -10.88 -1.30 -1.64
N ALA A 48 -10.28 -1.18 -0.45
CA ALA A 48 -9.05 -0.42 -0.27
C ALA A 48 -7.86 -1.00 -1.08
N ALA A 49 -7.77 -2.33 -1.16
CA ALA A 49 -6.77 -3.01 -2.00
C ALA A 49 -7.01 -2.76 -3.51
N GLN A 50 -8.26 -2.73 -3.97
CA GLN A 50 -8.60 -2.40 -5.36
C GLN A 50 -8.23 -0.96 -5.74
N LEU A 51 -8.25 -0.05 -4.76
CA LEU A 51 -7.77 1.32 -4.90
C LEU A 51 -6.22 1.43 -4.82
N GLY A 52 -5.51 0.31 -4.71
CA GLY A 52 -4.05 0.25 -4.70
C GLY A 52 -3.40 0.56 -3.35
N GLN A 53 -4.15 0.54 -2.26
CA GLN A 53 -3.60 0.73 -0.92
C GLN A 53 -2.98 -0.56 -0.36
N LYS A 54 -1.94 -0.42 0.48
CA LYS A 54 -1.38 -1.54 1.23
C LYS A 54 -2.19 -1.77 2.51
N VAL A 55 -2.95 -2.85 2.55
CA VAL A 55 -3.86 -3.16 3.66
C VAL A 55 -3.34 -4.33 4.49
N ALA A 56 -3.34 -4.21 5.82
CA ALA A 56 -3.17 -5.32 6.74
C ALA A 56 -4.51 -5.69 7.37
N VAL A 57 -4.85 -6.97 7.43
CA VAL A 57 -6.07 -7.47 8.09
C VAL A 57 -5.66 -8.31 9.28
N LEU A 58 -6.13 -7.94 10.47
CA LEU A 58 -5.89 -8.65 11.72
C LEU A 58 -7.18 -9.37 12.10
N ASP A 59 -7.21 -10.68 11.90
CA ASP A 59 -8.35 -11.51 12.27
C ASP A 59 -8.04 -12.35 13.52
N TYR A 60 -8.97 -12.38 14.46
CA TYR A 60 -8.86 -13.16 15.70
C TYR A 60 -9.73 -14.40 15.55
N VAL A 61 -9.25 -15.35 14.74
CA VAL A 61 -9.85 -16.67 14.61
C VAL A 61 -8.73 -17.68 14.61
N GLU A 62 -8.84 -18.72 15.43
CA GLU A 62 -7.93 -19.86 15.36
C GLU A 62 -8.08 -20.49 13.97
N PRO A 63 -7.00 -20.62 13.19
CA PRO A 63 -7.10 -21.24 11.89
C PRO A 63 -7.58 -22.68 12.07
N SER A 64 -8.71 -23.04 11.46
CA SER A 64 -9.15 -24.43 11.46
C SER A 64 -8.02 -25.31 10.95
N ALA A 65 -7.55 -26.22 11.80
CA ALA A 65 -6.56 -27.21 11.43
C ALA A 65 -7.08 -27.99 10.21
N LYS A 66 -6.23 -28.12 9.19
CA LYS A 66 -6.47 -29.03 8.06
C LYS A 66 -6.35 -30.47 8.51
#